data_AF-A0A8B7Q503-F1
#
_entry.id   AF-A0A8B7Q503-F1
#
_cell.length_a   1.000
_cell.length_b   1.000
_cell.length_c   1.000
_cell.angle_alpha   90.00
_cell.angle_beta   90.00
_cell.angle_gamma   90.00
#
_symmetry.space_group_name_H-M   'P 1'
#
loop_
_entity.id
_entity.type
_entity.pdbx_description
1 polymer ?
#
loop_
_entity_poly.entity_id
_entity_poly.type
_entity_poly.pdbx_seq_one_letter_code
_entity_poly.pdbx_strand_id
1 'polypeptide(L)'
;MERMVLKILLMCALGVNPWTCAGFPVYDYDPFSLREALNASVAKVNAQSLSPYLFRAFRSSIKRVNILEEDNVSMDIEFSVRETTCRRDSGEDPATCDFQRGFYTK
;
A
#
# COMPACT_ATOMS: atom_id res chain seq x y z
N MET A 1 14.51 -0.07 -52.94
CA MET A 1 13.32 -0.62 -52.24
C MET A 1 13.61 -1.98 -51.60
N GLU A 2 14.15 -2.94 -52.34
CA GLU A 2 14.35 -4.34 -51.88
C GLU A 2 15.20 -4.48 -50.61
N ARG A 3 16.26 -3.67 -50.48
CA ARG A 3 17.17 -3.70 -49.32
C ARG A 3 16.51 -3.24 -48.00
N MET A 4 15.47 -2.41 -48.08
CA MET A 4 14.70 -1.94 -46.92
C MET A 4 13.67 -3.00 -46.50
N VAL A 5 13.03 -3.65 -47.46
CA VAL A 5 12.11 -4.77 -47.24
C VAL A 5 12.82 -5.95 -46.59
N LEU A 6 14.02 -6.30 -47.07
CA LEU A 6 14.81 -7.41 -46.50
C LEU A 6 15.21 -7.15 -45.04
N LYS A 7 15.56 -5.90 -44.72
CA LYS A 7 15.87 -5.48 -43.35
C LYS A 7 14.65 -5.58 -42.45
N ILE A 8 13.49 -5.13 -42.91
CA ILE A 8 12.23 -5.21 -42.14
C ILE A 8 11.85 -6.67 -41.88
N LEU A 9 11.93 -7.53 -42.90
CA LEU A 9 11.68 -8.97 -42.76
C LEU A 9 12.67 -9.62 -41.79
N LEU A 10 13.95 -9.25 -41.81
CA LEU A 10 14.94 -9.73 -40.85
C LEU A 10 14.59 -9.31 -39.42
N MET A 11 14.20 -8.05 -39.20
CA MET A 11 13.84 -7.55 -37.87
C MET A 11 12.58 -8.23 -37.33
N CYS A 12 11.58 -8.49 -38.19
CA CYS A 12 10.39 -9.25 -37.82
C CYS A 12 10.70 -10.73 -37.52
N ALA A 13 11.55 -11.38 -38.34
CA ALA A 13 11.93 -12.78 -38.16
C ALA A 13 12.81 -13.01 -36.93
N LEU A 14 13.65 -12.03 -36.58
CA LEU A 14 14.48 -12.05 -35.37
C LEU A 14 13.70 -11.63 -34.11
N GLY A 15 12.41 -11.30 -34.22
CA GLY A 15 11.55 -10.96 -33.08
C GLY A 15 11.96 -9.69 -32.32
N VAL A 16 12.84 -8.87 -32.88
CA VAL A 16 13.34 -7.65 -32.25
C VAL A 16 12.36 -6.52 -32.51
N ASN A 17 11.32 -6.43 -31.66
CA ASN A 17 10.47 -5.26 -31.63
C ASN A 17 11.29 -4.06 -31.11
N PRO A 18 11.56 -3.01 -31.89
CA PRO A 18 12.30 -1.83 -31.42
C PRO A 18 11.52 -1.03 -30.37
N TRP A 19 10.26 -1.41 -30.12
CA TRP A 19 9.34 -0.81 -29.17
C TRP A 19 9.06 -1.73 -27.99
N THR A 20 10.11 -2.30 -27.38
CA THR A 20 9.97 -2.75 -26.00
C THR A 20 9.96 -1.49 -25.12
N CYS A 21 8.81 -0.84 -25.02
CA CYS A 21 8.49 -0.13 -23.78
C CYS A 21 8.58 -1.20 -22.68
N ALA A 22 9.72 -1.28 -22.01
CA ALA A 22 9.85 -2.04 -20.78
C ALA A 22 8.99 -1.32 -19.74
N GLY A 23 7.67 -1.54 -19.82
CA GLY A 23 6.75 -1.17 -18.76
C GLY A 23 7.20 -1.94 -17.54
N PHE A 24 7.74 -1.23 -16.55
CA PHE A 24 7.96 -1.81 -15.25
C PHE A 24 6.58 -2.29 -14.76
N PRO A 25 6.41 -3.56 -14.37
CA PRO A 25 5.13 -4.01 -13.83
C PRO A 25 4.87 -3.18 -12.58
N VAL A 26 3.94 -2.22 -12.68
CA VAL A 26 3.27 -1.66 -11.51
C VAL A 26 2.37 -2.80 -11.05
N TYR A 27 2.85 -3.54 -10.06
CA TYR A 27 2.07 -4.61 -9.47
C TYR A 27 0.78 -4.02 -8.92
N ASP A 28 -0.35 -4.51 -9.42
CA ASP A 28 -1.67 -4.15 -8.92
C ASP A 28 -1.87 -4.95 -7.63
N TYR A 29 -1.47 -4.38 -6.49
CA TYR A 29 -1.69 -4.99 -5.18
C TYR A 29 -3.15 -4.79 -4.77
N ASP A 30 -3.76 -5.84 -4.22
CA ASP A 30 -5.16 -5.78 -3.78
C ASP A 30 -5.33 -4.72 -2.66
N PRO A 31 -6.11 -3.65 -2.88
CA PRO A 31 -6.38 -2.63 -1.86
C PRO A 31 -6.98 -3.20 -0.57
N PHE A 32 -7.65 -4.34 -0.64
CA PHE A 32 -8.19 -5.06 0.51
C PHE A 32 -7.08 -5.56 1.44
N SER A 33 -6.06 -6.23 0.87
CA SER A 33 -4.93 -6.75 1.64
C SER A 33 -4.15 -5.64 2.35
N LEU A 34 -3.99 -4.49 1.70
CA LEU A 34 -3.40 -3.30 2.32
C LEU A 34 -4.22 -2.82 3.53
N ARG A 35 -5.54 -2.77 3.40
CA ARG A 35 -6.43 -2.31 4.46
C ARG A 35 -6.44 -3.26 5.64
N GLU A 36 -6.39 -4.57 5.39
CA GLU A 36 -6.28 -5.59 6.42
C GLU A 36 -4.94 -5.48 7.16
N ALA A 37 -3.82 -5.39 6.44
CA ALA A 37 -2.50 -5.20 7.03
C ALA A 37 -2.40 -3.90 7.84
N LEU A 38 -3.00 -2.81 7.36
CA LEU A 38 -3.07 -1.54 8.09
C LEU A 38 -3.91 -1.69 9.36
N ASN A 39 -5.07 -2.33 9.30
CA ASN A 39 -5.94 -2.56 10.45
C ASN A 39 -5.24 -3.41 11.52
N ALA A 40 -4.56 -4.49 11.11
CA ALA A 40 -3.78 -5.33 12.02
C ALA A 40 -2.63 -4.54 12.67
N SER A 41 -1.96 -3.69 11.91
CA SER A 41 -0.88 -2.82 12.41
C SER A 41 -1.39 -1.80 13.43
N VAL A 42 -2.55 -1.18 13.18
CA VAL A 42 -3.20 -0.26 14.12
C VAL A 42 -3.66 -0.99 15.38
N ALA A 43 -4.24 -2.19 15.26
CA ALA A 43 -4.62 -3.02 16.39
C ALA A 43 -3.42 -3.35 17.29
N LYS A 44 -2.27 -3.65 16.68
CA LYS A 44 -1.00 -3.87 17.42
C LYS A 44 -0.55 -2.62 18.17
N VAL A 45 -0.63 -1.43 17.55
CA VAL A 45 -0.32 -0.16 18.22
C VAL A 45 -1.26 0.06 19.41
N ASN A 46 -2.56 -0.19 19.26
CA ASN A 46 -3.53 -0.06 20.35
C ASN A 46 -3.31 -1.05 21.49
N ALA A 47 -2.88 -2.27 21.19
CA ALA A 47 -2.55 -3.27 22.20
C ALA A 47 -1.27 -2.95 22.99
N GLN A 48 -0.31 -2.25 22.37
CA GLN A 48 0.98 -1.90 22.98
C GLN A 48 1.00 -0.51 23.62
N SER A 49 0.07 0.36 23.24
CA SER A 49 0.02 1.74 23.74
C SER A 49 -0.58 1.83 25.15
N LEU A 50 -0.05 2.77 25.94
CA LEU A 50 -0.53 3.08 27.28
C LEU A 50 -1.65 4.13 27.31
N SER A 51 -2.01 4.76 26.17
CA SER A 51 -3.07 5.79 26.14
C SER A 51 -4.47 5.21 26.41
N PRO A 52 -5.28 5.83 27.29
CA PRO A 52 -6.65 5.40 27.55
C PRO A 52 -7.59 5.48 26.34
N TYR A 53 -7.16 6.09 25.23
CA TYR A 53 -7.93 6.22 24.01
C TYR A 53 -7.39 5.35 22.87
N LEU A 54 -8.26 5.02 21.92
CA LEU A 54 -7.87 4.27 20.72
C LEU A 54 -7.13 5.19 19.73
N PHE A 55 -6.18 4.62 19.02
CA PHE A 55 -5.52 5.22 17.87
C PHE A 55 -6.16 4.75 16.57
N ARG A 56 -6.24 5.68 15.62
CA ARG A 56 -6.67 5.44 14.25
C ARG A 56 -5.63 5.96 13.26
N ALA A 57 -5.37 5.21 12.19
CA ALA A 57 -4.53 5.68 11.11
C ALA A 57 -5.24 6.79 10.30
N PHE A 58 -4.55 7.88 9.99
CA PHE A 58 -5.09 8.97 9.15
C PHE A 58 -4.32 9.14 7.83
N ARG A 59 -3.11 8.58 7.75
CA ARG A 59 -2.28 8.59 6.56
C ARG A 59 -1.54 7.26 6.49
N SER A 60 -1.51 6.66 5.30
CA SER A 60 -0.76 5.44 5.02
C SER A 60 -0.14 5.54 3.63
N SER A 61 1.06 4.97 3.48
CA SER A 61 1.75 4.82 2.20
C SER A 61 2.50 3.51 2.19
N ILE A 62 2.50 2.85 1.03
CA ILE A 62 3.29 1.63 0.82
C ILE A 62 4.72 2.04 0.50
N LYS A 63 5.70 1.46 1.21
CA LYS A 63 7.12 1.64 0.92
C LYS A 63 7.66 0.52 0.06
N ARG A 64 7.21 -0.71 0.30
CA ARG A 64 7.68 -1.90 -0.39
C ARG A 64 6.62 -2.99 -0.37
N VAL A 65 6.56 -3.76 -1.45
CA VAL A 65 5.79 -5.00 -1.52
C VAL A 65 6.75 -6.08 -1.97
N ASN A 66 6.88 -7.13 -1.16
CA ASN A 66 7.68 -8.31 -1.45
C ASN A 66 6.72 -9.48 -1.66
N ILE A 67 6.68 -10.01 -2.86
CA ILE A 67 5.93 -11.24 -3.17
C ILE A 67 6.82 -12.40 -2.76
N LEU A 68 6.38 -13.16 -1.75
CA LEU A 68 7.12 -14.30 -1.24
C LEU A 68 6.80 -15.55 -2.06
N GLU A 69 5.51 -15.80 -2.31
CA GLU A 69 4.97 -16.93 -3.10
C GLU A 69 3.69 -16.48 -3.83
N GLU A 70 3.11 -17.35 -4.67
CA GLU A 70 1.93 -17.05 -5.51
C GLU A 70 0.76 -16.43 -4.71
N ASP A 71 0.61 -16.79 -3.42
CA ASP A 71 -0.45 -16.30 -2.52
C ASP A 71 0.07 -15.57 -1.26
N ASN A 72 1.39 -15.39 -1.11
CA ASN A 72 1.96 -14.78 0.10
C ASN A 72 2.67 -13.47 -0.22
N VAL A 73 2.20 -12.38 0.38
CA VAL A 73 2.71 -11.03 0.15
C VAL A 73 3.12 -10.40 1.48
N SER A 74 4.37 -9.95 1.55
CA SER A 74 4.88 -9.14 2.64
C SER A 74 4.88 -7.67 2.22
N MET A 75 4.21 -6.81 2.98
CA MET A 75 4.12 -5.39 2.69
C MET A 75 4.77 -4.55 3.78
N ASP A 76 5.62 -3.60 3.37
CA ASP A 76 6.16 -2.57 4.25
C ASP A 76 5.30 -1.31 4.11
N ILE A 77 4.53 -1.01 5.15
CA ILE A 77 3.58 0.10 5.18
C ILE A 77 4.08 1.16 6.16
N GLU A 78 4.22 2.40 5.70
CA GLU A 78 4.43 3.56 6.56
C GLU A 78 3.08 4.23 6.82
N PHE A 79 2.68 4.31 8.08
CA PHE A 79 1.42 4.93 8.47
C PHE A 79 1.60 5.84 9.68
N SER A 80 0.74 6.85 9.76
CA SER A 80 0.66 7.79 10.88
C SER A 80 -0.64 7.58 11.64
N VAL A 81 -0.52 7.44 12.95
CA VAL A 81 -1.66 7.27 13.86
C VAL A 81 -1.94 8.56 14.63
N ARG A 82 -3.20 8.75 14.98
CA ARG A 82 -3.65 9.82 15.88
C ARG A 82 -4.67 9.27 16.85
N GLU A 83 -4.66 9.83 18.05
CA GLU A 83 -5.60 9.51 19.12
C GLU A 83 -7.03 9.90 18.75
N THR A 84 -7.98 9.08 19.18
CA THR A 84 -9.42 9.24 18.95
C THR A 84 -10.17 9.58 20.22
N THR A 85 -11.45 9.89 20.09
CA THR A 85 -12.35 10.14 21.23
C THR A 85 -12.80 8.85 21.92
N CYS A 86 -12.71 7.70 21.25
CA CYS A 86 -13.11 6.40 21.80
C CYS A 86 -12.11 5.92 22.85
N ARG A 87 -12.64 5.37 23.94
CA ARG A 87 -11.81 4.78 24.99
C ARG A 87 -11.38 3.38 24.60
N ARG A 88 -10.23 2.94 25.08
CA ARG A 88 -9.70 1.60 24.76
C ARG A 88 -10.59 0.47 25.26
N ASP A 89 -11.31 0.70 26.36
CA ASP A 89 -12.23 -0.24 26.99
C ASP A 89 -13.64 -0.23 26.38
N SER A 90 -13.93 0.61 25.38
CA SER A 90 -15.28 0.68 24.79
C SER A 90 -15.62 -0.49 23.87
N GLY A 91 -14.61 -1.20 23.36
CA GLY A 91 -14.81 -2.27 22.36
C GLY A 91 -15.25 -1.75 20.99
N GLU A 92 -15.20 -0.44 20.75
CA GLU A 92 -15.53 0.17 19.47
C GLU A 92 -14.43 -0.06 18.42
N ASP A 93 -14.82 -0.06 17.15
CA ASP A 93 -13.87 -0.07 16.04
C ASP A 93 -13.17 1.29 15.95
N PRO A 94 -11.83 1.35 16.04
CA PRO A 94 -11.10 2.59 15.84
C PRO A 94 -11.46 3.31 14.54
N ALA A 95 -11.89 2.61 13.48
CA ALA A 95 -12.26 3.20 12.20
C ALA A 95 -13.48 4.13 12.29
N THR A 96 -14.42 3.86 13.20
CA THR A 96 -15.66 4.64 13.39
C THR A 96 -15.48 5.83 14.34
N CYS A 97 -14.32 5.90 15.00
CA CYS A 97 -14.03 6.91 16.01
C CYS A 97 -13.52 8.23 15.40
N ASP A 98 -14.02 9.34 15.94
CA ASP A 98 -13.52 10.66 15.59
C ASP A 98 -12.13 10.91 16.19
N PHE A 99 -11.30 11.67 15.50
CA PHE A 99 -10.02 12.10 16.06
C PHE A 99 -10.23 13.07 17.21
N GLN A 100 -9.36 13.00 18.22
CA GLN A 100 -9.31 14.06 19.21
C GLN A 100 -8.99 15.38 18.52
N ARG A 101 -9.81 16.40 18.79
CA ARG A 101 -9.51 17.76 18.40
C ARG A 101 -8.40 18.24 19.33
N GLY A 102 -7.19 18.39 18.81
CA GLY A 102 -6.14 19.11 19.53
C GLY A 102 -6.63 20.54 19.82
N PHE A 103 -6.24 21.09 20.96
CA PHE A 103 -6.33 22.53 21.18
C PHE A 103 -5.41 23.21 20.17
N TYR A 104 -5.95 23.60 19.02
CA TYR A 104 -5.27 24.49 18.09
C TYR A 104 -5.20 25.87 18.73
N THR A 105 -4.17 26.13 19.55
CA THR A 105 -3.84 27.51 19.91
C THR A 105 -3.30 28.18 18.66
N LYS A 106 -4.07 29.13 18.13
CA LYS A 106 -3.64 30.07 17.08
C LYS A 106 -2.45 30.90 17.55
#